data_AF-A0A399R137-F1
#
_entry.id   AF-A0A399R137-F1
#
_cell.length_a   1.000
_cell.length_b   1.000
_cell.length_c   1.000
_cell.angle_alpha   90.00
_cell.angle_beta   90.00
_cell.angle_gamma   90.00
#
_symmetry.space_group_name_H-M   'P 1'
#
loop_
_entity.id
_entity.type
_entity.pdbx_description
1 polymer ?
#
loop_
_entity_poly.entity_id
_entity_poly.type
_entity_poly.pdbx_seq_one_letter_code
_entity_poly.pdbx_strand_id
1 'polypeptide(L)'
;MKKLLTKVPNWLRVVLIVVLVTIGANMLSRFTNPSAYAVANNCLSRDGNIGPYTNACETPINARYCFRSAGLEKTCGVVELVPGETMSGLRDEADAARDIHDFNRTTVHACALPYVPQDVPSTNNSTRMVDGCRKPGN
;
A
#
# COMPACT_ATOMS: atom_id res chain seq x y z
N MET A 1 -29.39 9.22 32.95
CA MET A 1 -28.21 9.57 32.13
C MET A 1 -27.93 11.08 31.99
N LYS A 2 -28.92 11.99 32.13
CA LYS A 2 -28.71 13.46 31.98
C LYS A 2 -27.80 14.15 33.03
N LYS A 3 -27.51 13.52 34.18
CA LYS A 3 -26.76 14.15 35.30
C LYS A 3 -25.23 13.95 35.27
N LEU A 4 -24.70 13.12 34.37
CA LEU A 4 -23.24 12.87 34.28
C LEU A 4 -22.51 13.89 33.39
N LEU A 5 -23.18 14.40 32.35
CA LEU A 5 -22.58 15.36 31.41
C LEU A 5 -22.43 16.77 31.99
N THR A 6 -23.25 17.17 32.97
CA THR A 6 -23.24 18.52 33.54
C THR A 6 -22.05 18.82 34.45
N LYS A 7 -21.37 17.80 35.00
CA LYS A 7 -20.16 17.96 35.84
C LYS A 7 -18.85 18.03 35.06
N VAL A 8 -18.87 17.76 33.75
CA VAL A 8 -17.67 17.79 32.93
C VAL A 8 -17.31 19.25 32.62
N PRO A 9 -16.08 19.72 32.94
CA PRO A 9 -15.63 21.06 32.59
C PRO A 9 -15.75 21.32 31.08
N ASN A 10 -16.13 22.54 30.68
CA ASN A 10 -16.35 22.87 29.27
C ASN A 10 -15.14 22.54 28.38
N TRP A 11 -13.92 22.81 28.83
CA TRP A 11 -12.70 22.49 28.08
C TRP A 11 -12.57 20.97 27.82
N LEU A 12 -12.90 20.15 28.82
CA LEU A 12 -12.86 18.69 28.69
C LEU A 12 -13.91 18.19 27.70
N ARG A 13 -15.11 18.81 27.68
CA ARG A 13 -16.14 18.48 26.67
C ARG A 13 -15.67 18.81 25.26
N VAL A 14 -15.05 19.97 25.07
CA VAL A 14 -14.50 20.39 23.76
C VAL A 14 -13.42 19.40 23.31
N VAL A 15 -12.48 19.04 24.18
CA VAL A 15 -11.46 18.04 23.88
C VAL A 15 -12.10 16.69 23.49
N LEU A 16 -13.10 16.24 24.25
CA LEU A 16 -13.77 14.97 23.98
C LEU A 16 -14.52 14.98 22.64
N ILE A 17 -15.17 16.10 22.28
CA ILE A 17 -15.79 16.28 20.97
C ILE A 17 -14.75 16.25 19.86
N VAL A 18 -13.63 16.96 20.00
CA VAL A 18 -12.56 16.95 18.99
C VAL A 18 -11.98 15.55 18.80
N VAL A 19 -11.74 14.82 19.88
CA VAL A 19 -11.27 13.43 19.82
C VAL A 19 -12.29 12.53 19.12
N LEU A 20 -13.58 12.65 19.45
CA LEU A 20 -14.63 11.87 18.79
C LEU A 20 -14.76 12.17 17.29
N VAL A 21 -14.69 13.45 16.90
CA VAL A 21 -14.77 13.86 15.49
C VAL A 21 -13.55 13.37 14.71
N THR A 22 -12.35 13.48 15.28
CA THR A 22 -11.11 13.06 14.61
C THR A 22 -11.04 11.54 14.45
N ILE A 23 -11.37 10.78 15.50
CA ILE A 23 -11.44 9.31 15.43
C ILE A 23 -12.55 8.88 14.46
N GLY A 24 -13.73 9.49 14.55
CA GLY A 24 -14.87 9.20 13.68
C GLY A 24 -14.56 9.45 12.21
N ALA A 25 -13.93 10.59 11.89
CA ALA A 25 -13.49 10.90 10.54
C ALA A 25 -12.44 9.90 10.02
N ASN A 26 -11.48 9.49 10.87
CA ASN A 26 -10.47 8.50 10.48
C ASN A 26 -11.11 7.14 10.17
N MET A 27 -12.02 6.67 11.04
CA MET A 27 -12.75 5.43 10.81
C MET A 27 -13.58 5.50 9.53
N LEU A 28 -14.34 6.59 9.33
CA LEU A 28 -15.15 6.76 8.12
C LEU A 28 -14.29 6.74 6.86
N SER A 29 -13.13 7.39 6.87
CA SER A 29 -12.20 7.40 5.74
C SER A 29 -11.68 6.00 5.41
N ARG A 30 -11.36 5.17 6.42
CA ARG A 30 -10.94 3.78 6.22
C ARG A 30 -12.03 2.92 5.59
N PHE A 31 -13.29 3.17 5.95
CA PHE A 31 -14.44 2.46 5.37
C PHE A 31 -14.77 2.91 3.95
N THR A 32 -14.66 4.20 3.64
CA THR A 32 -15.02 4.72 2.30
C THR A 32 -13.92 4.52 1.28
N ASN A 33 -12.65 4.51 1.68
CA ASN A 33 -11.50 4.35 0.78
C ASN A 33 -10.56 3.21 1.21
N PRO A 34 -11.05 1.97 1.37
CA PRO A 34 -10.26 0.89 1.97
C PRO A 34 -9.04 0.51 1.11
N SER A 35 -9.10 0.73 -0.21
CA SER A 35 -7.97 0.54 -1.11
C SER A 35 -6.79 1.47 -0.83
N ALA A 36 -7.04 2.71 -0.42
CA ALA A 36 -5.97 3.65 -0.05
C ALA A 36 -5.24 3.23 1.25
N TYR A 37 -5.94 2.49 2.11
CA TYR A 37 -5.40 1.97 3.37
C TYR A 37 -4.90 0.53 3.27
N ALA A 38 -5.03 -0.11 2.11
CA ALA A 38 -4.56 -1.47 1.89
C ALA A 38 -3.07 -1.54 1.56
N VAL A 39 -2.36 -0.41 1.48
CA VAL A 39 -0.92 -0.37 1.22
C VAL A 39 -0.16 -1.05 2.37
N ALA A 40 0.65 -2.04 2.02
CA ALA A 40 1.40 -2.89 2.94
C ALA A 40 2.91 -2.86 2.66
N ASN A 41 3.43 -1.75 2.14
CA ASN A 41 4.86 -1.61 1.81
C ASN A 41 5.78 -1.79 3.03
N ASN A 42 5.29 -1.47 4.23
CA ASN A 42 5.99 -1.69 5.48
C ASN A 42 6.18 -3.19 5.82
N CYS A 43 5.43 -4.08 5.17
CA CYS A 43 5.59 -5.53 5.32
C CYS A 43 6.70 -6.09 4.43
N LEU A 44 7.21 -5.31 3.47
CA LEU A 44 8.33 -5.74 2.62
C LEU A 44 9.65 -5.43 3.33
N SER A 45 10.28 -6.47 3.87
CA SER A 45 11.64 -6.41 4.38
C SER A 45 12.64 -6.88 3.32
N ARG A 46 13.90 -6.46 3.43
CA ARG A 46 14.96 -6.87 2.52
C ARG A 46 16.25 -7.04 3.31
N ASP A 47 16.90 -8.19 3.15
CA ASP A 47 18.23 -8.40 3.69
C ASP A 47 19.25 -7.64 2.84
N GLY A 48 19.71 -6.50 3.38
CA GLY A 48 20.65 -5.60 2.72
C GLY A 48 20.05 -4.80 1.55
N ASN A 49 20.90 -4.35 0.63
CA ASN A 49 20.52 -3.43 -0.45
C ASN A 49 20.28 -4.10 -1.82
N ILE A 50 20.45 -5.42 -1.92
CA ILE A 50 20.52 -6.12 -3.23
C ILE A 50 19.70 -7.44 -3.26
N GLY A 51 19.06 -7.86 -2.16
CA GLY A 51 18.31 -9.14 -2.07
C GLY A 51 16.86 -9.13 -2.63
N PRO A 52 16.15 -10.26 -2.70
CA PRO A 52 14.70 -10.25 -2.87
C PRO A 52 13.99 -9.64 -1.63
N TYR A 53 12.74 -9.20 -1.79
CA TYR A 53 11.93 -8.76 -0.65
C TYR A 53 11.26 -9.96 0.03
N THR A 54 11.15 -9.91 1.35
CA THR A 54 10.50 -10.91 2.18
C THR A 54 9.31 -10.29 2.90
N ASN A 55 8.21 -11.03 3.00
CA ASN A 55 7.07 -10.60 3.81
C ASN A 55 7.40 -10.75 5.30
N ALA A 56 7.63 -9.63 5.98
CA ALA A 56 7.90 -9.56 7.41
C ALA A 56 6.65 -9.44 8.29
N CYS A 57 5.46 -9.32 7.69
CA CYS A 57 4.20 -9.28 8.41
C CYS A 57 3.64 -10.70 8.64
N GLU A 58 2.79 -10.83 9.66
CA GLU A 58 2.09 -12.09 10.00
C GLU A 58 0.89 -12.39 9.08
N THR A 59 0.66 -11.56 8.07
CA THR A 59 -0.47 -11.68 7.13
C THR A 59 0.04 -11.81 5.70
N PRO A 60 -0.63 -12.60 4.84
CA PRO A 60 -0.30 -12.66 3.43
C PRO A 60 -0.49 -11.30 2.76
N ILE A 61 0.33 -11.00 1.76
CA ILE A 61 0.29 -9.76 0.98
C ILE A 61 0.44 -10.07 -0.51
N ASN A 62 -0.14 -9.21 -1.36
CA ASN A 62 0.16 -9.20 -2.78
C ASN A 62 1.27 -8.18 -3.03
N ALA A 63 2.43 -8.64 -3.51
CA ALA A 63 3.55 -7.80 -3.89
C ALA A 63 3.63 -7.68 -5.42
N ARG A 64 3.90 -6.48 -5.91
CA ARG A 64 4.14 -6.18 -7.32
C ARG A 64 5.53 -5.62 -7.46
N TYR A 65 6.29 -6.19 -8.38
CA TYR A 65 7.56 -5.64 -8.82
C TYR A 65 7.38 -5.07 -10.22
N CYS A 66 8.04 -3.96 -10.47
CA CYS A 66 7.98 -3.29 -11.75
C CYS A 66 9.36 -2.81 -12.18
N PHE A 67 9.70 -3.09 -13.44
CA PHE A 67 10.88 -2.59 -14.10
C PHE A 67 10.48 -1.43 -15.00
N ARG A 68 11.09 -0.26 -14.77
CA ARG A 68 10.84 0.94 -15.55
C ARG A 68 11.98 1.15 -16.52
N SER A 69 11.67 1.15 -17.81
CA SER A 69 12.62 1.52 -18.85
C SER A 69 12.85 3.03 -18.89
N ALA A 70 13.83 3.49 -19.67
CA ALA A 70 13.99 4.92 -19.96
C ALA A 70 12.74 5.57 -20.61
N GLY A 71 11.77 4.77 -21.05
CA GLY A 71 10.47 5.20 -21.59
C GLY A 71 9.30 5.17 -20.59
N LEU A 72 8.07 5.18 -21.13
CA LEU A 72 6.82 5.11 -20.34
C LEU A 72 6.36 3.68 -20.05
N GLU A 73 6.98 2.68 -20.70
CA GLU A 73 6.59 1.28 -20.57
C GLU A 73 7.14 0.69 -19.27
N LYS A 74 6.24 0.01 -18.56
CA LYS A 74 6.47 -0.55 -17.23
C LYS A 74 6.09 -2.03 -17.27
N THR A 75 7.08 -2.91 -17.20
CA THR A 75 6.84 -4.35 -17.10
C THR A 75 6.68 -4.70 -15.63
N CYS A 76 5.53 -5.25 -15.26
CA CYS A 76 5.25 -5.59 -13.87
C CYS A 76 4.73 -7.02 -13.72
N GLY A 77 5.19 -7.71 -12.69
CA GLY A 77 4.59 -8.94 -12.21
C GLY A 77 4.02 -8.77 -10.81
N VAL A 78 3.03 -9.60 -10.48
CA VAL A 78 2.40 -9.65 -9.16
C VAL A 78 2.57 -11.06 -8.62
N VAL A 79 2.95 -11.15 -7.35
CA VAL A 79 3.11 -12.41 -6.61
C VAL A 79 2.44 -12.28 -5.25
N GLU A 80 1.78 -13.34 -4.82
CA GLU A 80 1.28 -13.46 -3.45
C GLU A 80 2.42 -13.97 -2.56
N LEU A 81 2.63 -13.34 -1.40
CA LEU A 81 3.64 -13.72 -0.43
C LEU A 81 2.98 -14.07 0.90
N VAL A 82 3.13 -15.31 1.34
CA VAL A 82 2.74 -15.71 2.69
C VAL A 82 3.72 -15.16 3.74
N PRO A 83 3.37 -15.15 5.04
CA PRO A 83 4.27 -14.66 6.09
C PRO A 83 5.64 -15.37 6.07
N GLY A 84 6.72 -14.60 6.08
CA GLY A 84 8.09 -15.11 6.01
C GLY A 84 8.53 -15.58 4.63
N GLU A 85 7.65 -15.57 3.62
CA GLU A 85 8.01 -15.93 2.26
C GLU A 85 8.84 -14.83 1.62
N THR A 86 9.92 -15.26 0.99
CA THR A 86 10.79 -14.40 0.20
C THR A 86 10.34 -14.47 -1.25
N MET A 87 10.17 -13.31 -1.89
CA MET A 87 9.90 -13.23 -3.33
C MET A 87 10.93 -14.08 -4.09
N SER A 88 10.47 -14.80 -5.10
CA SER A 88 11.38 -15.42 -6.07
C SER A 88 12.36 -14.36 -6.58
N GLY A 89 13.62 -14.77 -6.77
CA GLY A 89 14.63 -13.87 -7.31
C GLY A 89 14.15 -13.36 -8.65
N LEU A 90 13.81 -12.07 -8.72
CA LEU A 90 13.25 -11.41 -9.90
C LEU A 90 14.27 -11.27 -11.05
N ARG A 91 15.30 -12.12 -11.06
CA ARG A 91 16.44 -12.05 -11.96
C ARG A 91 16.00 -12.41 -13.37
N ASP A 92 15.22 -13.48 -13.51
CA ASP A 92 14.72 -13.93 -14.80
C ASP A 92 13.74 -12.92 -15.40
N GLU A 93 12.89 -12.28 -14.58
CA GLU A 93 11.99 -11.23 -15.05
C GLU A 93 12.69 -9.89 -15.29
N ALA A 94 13.77 -9.61 -14.55
CA ALA A 94 14.64 -8.47 -14.83
C ALA A 94 15.43 -8.68 -16.12
N ASP A 95 15.93 -9.89 -16.37
CA ASP A 95 16.67 -10.25 -17.58
C ASP A 95 15.74 -10.28 -18.80
N ALA A 96 14.53 -10.84 -18.66
CA ALA A 96 13.49 -10.72 -19.68
C ALA A 96 13.08 -9.27 -19.95
N ALA A 97 13.03 -8.41 -18.92
CA ALA A 97 12.77 -6.98 -19.11
C ALA A 97 13.94 -6.26 -19.81
N ARG A 98 15.19 -6.63 -19.51
CA ARG A 98 16.42 -6.10 -20.14
C ARG A 98 16.50 -6.40 -21.63
N ASP A 99 16.08 -7.59 -22.03
CA ASP A 99 16.11 -8.02 -23.44
C ASP A 99 15.15 -7.20 -24.32
N ILE A 100 14.12 -6.60 -23.72
CA ILE A 100 13.11 -5.81 -24.43
C ILE A 100 13.41 -4.30 -24.32
N HIS A 101 13.88 -3.82 -23.16
CA HIS A 101 14.22 -2.40 -22.94
C HIS A 101 15.34 -2.20 -21.91
N ASP A 102 16.15 -1.15 -22.10
CA ASP A 102 17.10 -0.68 -21.07
C ASP A 102 16.34 -0.12 -19.85
N PHE A 103 16.54 -0.72 -18.67
CA PHE A 103 15.79 -0.43 -17.44
C PHE A 103 16.65 0.32 -16.41
N ASN A 104 16.12 1.43 -15.91
CA ASN A 104 16.86 2.34 -15.01
C ASN A 104 16.41 2.24 -13.56
N ARG A 105 15.22 1.68 -13.28
CA ARG A 105 14.65 1.65 -11.92
C ARG A 105 13.73 0.46 -11.70
N THR A 106 13.89 -0.20 -10.55
CA THR A 106 12.92 -1.18 -10.03
C THR A 106 12.08 -0.52 -8.94
N THR A 107 10.76 -0.66 -9.00
CA THR A 107 9.86 -0.29 -7.92
C THR A 107 9.13 -1.52 -7.41
N VAL A 108 8.97 -1.63 -6.10
CA VAL A 108 8.20 -2.70 -5.45
C VAL A 108 7.11 -2.07 -4.61
N HIS A 109 5.90 -2.62 -4.72
CA HIS A 109 4.73 -2.16 -3.98
C HIS A 109 3.95 -3.38 -3.48
N ALA A 110 3.48 -3.33 -2.23
CA ALA A 110 2.68 -4.37 -1.63
C ALA A 110 1.32 -3.86 -1.15
N CYS A 111 0.34 -4.73 -1.24
CA CYS A 111 -1.02 -4.52 -0.77
C CYS A 111 -1.46 -5.69 0.11
N ALA A 112 -2.19 -5.40 1.18
CA ALA A 112 -2.85 -6.41 2.00
C ALA A 112 -3.96 -7.10 1.19
N LEU A 113 -4.12 -8.41 1.39
CA LEU A 113 -5.26 -9.13 0.79
C LEU A 113 -6.59 -8.52 1.27
N PRO A 114 -7.64 -8.54 0.42
CA PRO A 114 -7.70 -9.10 -0.93
C PRO A 114 -7.26 -8.13 -2.03
N TYR A 115 -6.60 -7.01 -1.70
CA TYR A 115 -6.24 -5.99 -2.68
C TYR A 115 -4.99 -6.38 -3.46
N VAL A 116 -4.93 -5.93 -4.72
CA VAL A 116 -3.84 -6.19 -5.65
C VAL A 116 -3.15 -4.87 -5.99
N PRO A 117 -1.81 -4.80 -6.01
CA PRO A 117 -1.10 -3.60 -6.44
C PRO A 117 -1.37 -3.31 -7.92
N GLN A 118 -1.76 -2.07 -8.22
CA GLN A 118 -2.03 -1.60 -9.57
C GLN A 118 -1.68 -0.10 -9.69
N ASP A 119 -1.66 0.40 -10.92
CA ASP A 119 -1.50 1.83 -11.14
C ASP A 119 -2.86 2.52 -10.91
N VAL A 120 -2.93 3.45 -9.95
CA VAL A 120 -4.14 4.18 -9.58
C VAL A 120 -3.95 5.69 -9.77
N PRO A 121 -5.02 6.47 -10.04
CA PRO A 121 -4.91 7.91 -10.11
C PRO A 121 -4.44 8.51 -8.78
N SER A 122 -3.54 9.49 -8.83
CA SER A 122 -3.12 10.22 -7.65
C SER A 122 -4.27 11.05 -7.09
N THR A 123 -4.36 11.13 -5.77
CA THR A 123 -5.37 11.94 -5.06
C THR A 123 -5.35 13.41 -5.47
N ASN A 124 -4.18 13.95 -5.82
CA ASN A 124 -4.02 15.36 -6.16
C ASN A 124 -4.11 15.64 -7.68
N ASN A 125 -4.00 14.61 -8.52
CA ASN A 125 -4.06 14.74 -9.97
C ASN A 125 -4.50 13.42 -10.60
N SER A 126 -5.73 13.39 -11.12
CA SER A 126 -6.31 12.19 -11.75
C SER A 126 -5.62 11.76 -13.04
N THR A 127 -4.84 12.64 -13.67
CA THR A 127 -4.05 12.31 -14.88
C THR A 127 -2.72 11.65 -14.54
N ARG A 128 -2.27 11.72 -13.28
CA ARG A 128 -1.02 11.10 -12.82
C ARG A 128 -1.32 9.74 -12.19
N MET A 129 -0.83 8.68 -12.81
CA MET A 129 -0.89 7.33 -12.27
C MET A 129 0.25 7.08 -11.27
N VAL A 130 -0.07 6.47 -10.12
CA VAL A 130 0.85 6.12 -9.04
C VAL A 130 0.64 4.68 -8.60
N ASP A 131 1.64 4.07 -7.97
CA ASP A 131 1.50 2.75 -7.36
C ASP A 131 0.52 2.81 -6.18
N GLY A 132 -0.54 2.01 -6.24
CA GLY A 132 -1.50 1.87 -5.16
C GLY A 132 -2.19 0.52 -5.21
N CYS A 133 -3.24 0.36 -4.40
CA CYS A 133 -3.97 -0.89 -4.30
C CYS A 133 -5.35 -0.77 -4.93
N ARG A 134 -5.84 -1.85 -5.57
CA ARG A 134 -7.20 -1.95 -6.10
C ARG A 134 -7.80 -3.30 -5.74
N LYS A 135 -9.13 -3.38 -5.66
CA LYS A 135 -9.82 -4.66 -5.50
C LYS A 135 -9.68 -5.47 -6.81
N PRO A 136 -9.43 -6.79 -6.75
CA PRO A 136 -9.36 -7.64 -7.94
C PRO A 136 -10.68 -7.59 -8.73
N GLY A 137 -10.58 -7.56 -10.07
CA GLY A 137 -11.73 -7.61 -10.97
C GLY A 137 -12.46 -6.29 -11.21
N ASN A 138 -11.82 -5.15 -10.92
CA ASN A 138 -12.42 -3.82 -11.00
C ASN A 138 -11.68 -2.93 -12.00
#